data_AF-A0A966M523-F1
#
_entry.id   AF-A0A966M523-F1
#
_cell.length_a   1.000
_cell.length_b   1.000
_cell.length_c   1.000
_cell.angle_alpha   90.00
_cell.angle_beta   90.00
_cell.angle_gamma   90.00
#
_symmetry.space_group_name_H-M   'P 1'
#
loop_
_entity.id
_entity.type
_entity.pdbx_description
1 polymer ?
#
loop_
_entity_poly.entity_id
_entity_poly.type
_entity_poly.pdbx_seq_one_letter_code
_entity_poly.pdbx_strand_id
1 'polypeptide(L)'
;RADDYHYHMAPFHLQAIAGKKVPIAYALDGFPIYGETEIDGKPAVGLDEYNGHFDAKKKYHYHGTKTYPYINGGFKGVVKEVDGQVDPQAATKGFRPAGAPLRGASITGFERLGNDSYNLTYSLNGSNYQIKYTATLTNVSMDFINPDGSTKTEVYQRR
;
A
#
# COMPACT_ATOMS: atom_id res chain seq x y z
N ARG A 1 -1.63 14.29 11.86
CA ARG A 1 -2.15 15.00 10.67
C ARG A 1 -1.16 14.70 9.57
N ALA A 2 -1.55 13.88 8.61
CA ALA A 2 -0.73 13.51 7.47
C ALA A 2 -1.25 14.32 6.28
N ASP A 3 -0.89 15.59 6.25
CA ASP A 3 -0.95 16.37 5.01
C ASP A 3 0.41 16.17 4.31
N ASP A 4 0.81 14.89 4.19
CA ASP A 4 2.05 14.49 3.54
C ASP A 4 1.79 14.44 2.04
N TYR A 5 2.61 15.16 1.28
CA TYR A 5 2.75 14.91 -0.14
C TYR A 5 3.18 13.44 -0.32
N HIS A 6 2.30 12.63 -0.90
CA HIS A 6 2.66 11.30 -1.34
C HIS A 6 2.72 11.29 -2.87
N TYR A 7 3.76 10.67 -3.39
CA TYR A 7 3.93 10.49 -4.82
C TYR A 7 3.56 9.06 -5.19
N HIS A 8 2.86 8.91 -6.30
CA HIS A 8 2.60 7.61 -6.89
C HIS A 8 3.66 7.30 -7.95
N MET A 9 4.16 6.07 -7.95
CA MET A 9 4.98 5.52 -9.01
C MET A 9 4.54 4.08 -9.25
N ALA A 10 4.55 3.65 -10.50
CA ALA A 10 4.29 2.27 -10.84
C ALA A 10 5.36 1.33 -10.21
N PRO A 11 4.96 0.19 -9.62
CA PRO A 11 5.89 -0.75 -8.99
C PRO A 11 6.64 -1.59 -10.04
N PHE A 12 7.56 -0.99 -10.79
CA PHE A 12 8.24 -1.64 -11.93
C PHE A 12 8.98 -2.94 -11.57
N HIS A 13 9.42 -3.09 -10.32
CA HIS A 13 10.07 -4.32 -9.86
C HIS A 13 9.16 -5.56 -9.97
N LEU A 14 7.82 -5.39 -9.89
CA LEU A 14 6.87 -6.50 -10.09
C LEU A 14 6.92 -7.07 -11.50
N GLN A 15 7.31 -6.27 -12.50
CA GLN A 15 7.38 -6.72 -13.89
C GLN A 15 8.46 -7.80 -14.10
N ALA A 16 9.51 -7.80 -13.29
CA ALA A 16 10.53 -8.86 -13.29
C ALA A 16 10.03 -10.18 -12.68
N ILE A 17 9.01 -10.12 -11.82
CA ILE A 17 8.42 -11.29 -11.14
C ILE A 17 7.24 -11.85 -11.95
N ALA A 18 6.31 -10.98 -12.36
CA ALA A 18 5.09 -11.36 -13.08
C ALA A 18 5.32 -11.58 -14.59
N GLY A 19 6.34 -10.93 -15.16
CA GLY A 19 6.64 -10.94 -16.60
C GLY A 19 5.86 -9.87 -17.39
N LYS A 20 6.42 -9.45 -18.53
CA LYS A 20 5.93 -8.30 -19.31
C LYS A 20 4.51 -8.45 -19.88
N LYS A 21 4.01 -9.69 -20.01
CA LYS A 21 2.67 -9.99 -20.53
C LYS A 21 1.58 -9.88 -19.47
N VAL A 22 1.95 -9.67 -18.21
CA VAL A 22 1.04 -9.56 -17.07
C VAL A 22 1.05 -8.11 -16.59
N PRO A 23 -0.12 -7.48 -16.39
CA PRO A 23 -0.16 -6.14 -15.84
C PRO A 23 0.34 -6.12 -14.39
N ILE A 24 0.94 -5.02 -13.99
CA ILE A 24 1.46 -4.82 -12.63
C ILE A 24 0.38 -4.30 -11.68
N ALA A 25 -0.74 -3.80 -12.21
CA ALA A 25 -1.92 -3.37 -11.47
C ALA A 25 -3.14 -3.26 -12.40
N TYR A 26 -4.30 -2.99 -11.83
CA TYR A 26 -5.50 -2.56 -12.54
C TYR A 26 -5.98 -1.23 -11.96
N ALA A 27 -6.37 -0.30 -12.83
CA ALA A 27 -7.01 0.94 -12.45
C ALA A 27 -8.47 0.68 -12.03
N LEU A 28 -9.05 1.57 -11.22
CA LEU A 28 -10.43 1.42 -10.71
C LEU A 28 -11.51 1.51 -11.79
N ASP A 29 -11.16 2.01 -12.98
CA ASP A 29 -12.02 1.98 -14.17
C ASP A 29 -11.92 0.67 -14.97
N GLY A 30 -11.18 -0.31 -14.46
CA GLY A 30 -11.09 -1.68 -14.98
C GLY A 30 -10.00 -1.89 -16.02
N PHE A 31 -9.24 -0.86 -16.41
CA PHE A 31 -8.16 -1.03 -17.39
C PHE A 31 -6.85 -1.51 -16.73
N PRO A 32 -6.10 -2.39 -17.41
CA PRO A 32 -4.81 -2.86 -16.89
C PRO A 32 -3.77 -1.75 -16.94
N ILE A 33 -2.84 -1.80 -15.99
CA ILE A 33 -1.65 -0.94 -15.93
C ILE A 33 -0.41 -1.81 -16.15
N TYR A 34 0.35 -1.51 -17.19
CA TYR A 34 1.65 -2.12 -17.48
C TYR A 34 2.79 -1.22 -17.00
N GLY A 35 4.02 -1.75 -16.99
CA GLY A 35 5.21 -0.94 -16.75
C GLY A 35 5.61 -0.11 -17.97
N GLU A 36 6.91 0.14 -18.15
CA GLU A 36 7.42 1.04 -19.20
C GLU A 36 7.35 0.47 -20.63
N THR A 37 6.87 -0.77 -20.78
CA THR A 37 6.90 -1.50 -22.05
C THR A 37 5.56 -2.13 -22.39
N GLU A 38 5.35 -2.30 -23.68
CA GLU A 38 4.36 -3.20 -24.27
C GLU A 38 4.57 -4.66 -23.83
N ILE A 39 3.57 -5.49 -24.12
CA ILE A 39 3.63 -6.94 -23.88
C ILE A 39 4.70 -7.65 -24.73
N ASP A 40 5.12 -7.05 -25.85
CA ASP A 40 6.24 -7.53 -26.68
C ASP A 40 7.61 -7.03 -26.17
N GLY A 41 7.60 -6.17 -25.15
CA GLY A 41 8.77 -5.63 -24.49
C GLY A 41 9.37 -4.37 -25.12
N LYS A 42 8.77 -3.83 -26.18
CA LYS A 42 9.15 -2.51 -26.71
C LYS A 42 8.68 -1.40 -25.77
N PRO A 43 9.36 -0.24 -25.76
CA PRO A 43 8.90 0.92 -25.00
C PRO A 43 7.47 1.31 -25.41
N ALA A 44 6.66 1.66 -24.42
CA ALA A 44 5.35 2.25 -24.67
C ALA A 44 5.52 3.67 -25.24
N VAL A 45 4.78 3.98 -26.30
CA VAL A 45 4.85 5.27 -27.00
C VAL A 45 3.45 5.77 -27.37
N GLY A 46 3.32 7.06 -27.68
CA GLY A 46 2.04 7.64 -28.12
C GLY A 46 0.96 7.58 -27.04
N LEU A 47 1.35 7.74 -25.77
CA LEU A 47 0.43 7.78 -24.64
C LEU A 47 -0.43 9.05 -24.67
N ASP A 48 -1.69 8.93 -24.30
CA ASP A 48 -2.62 10.05 -24.17
C ASP A 48 -2.43 10.79 -22.83
N GLU A 49 -3.28 11.80 -22.57
CA GLU A 49 -3.23 12.61 -21.35
C GLU A 49 -3.37 11.80 -20.06
N TYR A 50 -3.95 10.60 -20.12
CA TYR A 50 -4.09 9.69 -18.98
C TYR A 50 -2.96 8.67 -18.90
N ASN A 51 -1.90 8.81 -19.71
CA ASN A 51 -0.73 7.94 -19.76
C ASN A 51 -1.04 6.51 -20.23
N GLY A 52 -2.00 6.37 -21.13
CA GLY A 52 -2.37 5.09 -21.75
C GLY A 52 -2.63 5.23 -23.25
N HIS A 53 -2.92 4.11 -23.91
CA HIS A 53 -3.35 4.12 -25.31
C HIS A 53 -4.21 2.90 -25.65
N PHE A 54 -4.75 2.87 -26.87
CA PHE A 54 -5.40 1.70 -27.44
C PHE A 54 -4.40 0.85 -28.23
N ASP A 55 -4.42 -0.47 -28.02
CA ASP A 55 -3.71 -1.40 -28.88
C ASP A 55 -4.37 -1.53 -30.27
N ALA A 56 -3.74 -2.29 -31.17
CA ALA A 56 -4.28 -2.57 -32.51
C ALA A 56 -5.65 -3.30 -32.49
N LYS A 57 -6.03 -3.91 -31.37
CA LYS A 57 -7.32 -4.58 -31.14
C LYS A 57 -8.33 -3.66 -30.43
N LYS A 58 -8.03 -2.37 -30.31
CA LYS A 58 -8.85 -1.35 -29.63
C LYS A 58 -9.07 -1.65 -28.15
N LYS A 59 -8.09 -2.27 -27.48
CA LYS A 59 -8.07 -2.44 -26.03
C LYS A 59 -7.22 -1.36 -25.40
N TYR A 60 -7.84 -0.55 -24.54
CA TYR A 60 -7.12 0.48 -23.81
C TYR A 60 -6.34 -0.10 -22.64
N HIS A 61 -5.18 0.49 -22.34
CA HIS A 61 -4.37 0.15 -21.18
C HIS A 61 -3.44 1.32 -20.82
N TYR A 62 -3.06 1.40 -19.55
CA TYR A 62 -2.16 2.42 -19.03
C TYR A 62 -0.73 1.90 -18.95
N HIS A 63 0.21 2.83 -18.90
CA HIS A 63 1.62 2.57 -18.62
C HIS A 63 2.12 3.38 -17.44
N GLY A 64 2.99 2.76 -16.64
CA GLY A 64 3.89 3.49 -15.76
C GLY A 64 5.04 4.11 -16.55
N THR A 65 5.40 5.34 -16.21
CA THR A 65 6.48 6.10 -16.88
C THR A 65 7.38 6.79 -15.85
N LYS A 66 8.57 7.23 -16.28
CA LYS A 66 9.53 7.98 -15.43
C LYS A 66 9.27 9.49 -15.40
N THR A 67 8.28 9.95 -16.16
CA THR A 67 7.89 11.36 -16.27
C THR A 67 6.44 11.51 -15.88
N TYR A 68 6.03 12.72 -15.45
CA TYR A 68 4.62 12.99 -15.15
C TYR A 68 3.71 12.54 -16.31
N PRO A 69 2.59 11.84 -16.03
CA PRO A 69 1.98 11.60 -14.71
C PRO A 69 2.47 10.34 -13.96
N TYR A 70 3.56 9.68 -14.38
CA TYR A 70 4.23 8.51 -13.78
C TYR A 70 3.44 7.19 -13.75
N ILE A 71 2.12 7.26 -13.67
CA ILE A 71 1.15 6.16 -13.82
C ILE A 71 -0.07 6.71 -14.57
N ASN A 72 -1.29 6.22 -14.35
CA ASN A 72 -2.47 6.81 -14.94
C ASN A 72 -2.76 8.20 -14.32
N GLY A 73 -2.74 9.25 -15.15
CA GLY A 73 -3.03 10.62 -14.72
C GLY A 73 -4.52 10.91 -14.47
N GLY A 74 -5.38 9.93 -14.72
CA GLY A 74 -6.83 9.98 -14.56
C GLY A 74 -7.44 8.64 -14.98
N PHE A 75 -8.75 8.64 -15.24
CA PHE A 75 -9.47 7.47 -15.74
C PHE A 75 -10.01 7.72 -17.15
N LYS A 76 -9.71 6.78 -18.04
CA LYS A 76 -10.23 6.68 -19.41
C LYS A 76 -11.63 6.08 -19.41
N GLY A 77 -11.87 5.13 -18.53
CA GLY A 77 -13.16 4.48 -18.37
C GLY A 77 -14.12 5.31 -17.53
N VAL A 78 -15.29 4.73 -17.29
CA VAL A 78 -16.31 5.34 -16.43
C VAL A 78 -16.11 4.84 -15.01
N VAL A 79 -15.96 5.77 -14.09
CA VAL A 79 -15.99 5.53 -12.64
C VAL A 79 -17.23 6.17 -12.04
N LYS A 80 -17.69 5.65 -10.91
CA LYS A 80 -18.67 6.34 -10.09
C LYS A 80 -17.91 7.20 -9.08
N GLU A 81 -18.19 8.49 -9.05
CA GLU A 81 -17.66 9.37 -8.01
C GLU A 81 -18.67 9.50 -6.87
N VAL A 82 -18.22 9.36 -5.63
CA VAL A 82 -18.99 9.63 -4.41
C VAL A 82 -18.11 10.43 -3.46
N ASP A 83 -18.56 11.62 -3.07
CA ASP A 83 -17.85 12.52 -2.15
C ASP A 83 -16.38 12.79 -2.53
N GLY A 84 -16.07 12.92 -3.83
CA GLY A 84 -14.71 13.15 -4.31
C GLY A 84 -13.80 11.91 -4.31
N GLN A 85 -14.36 10.70 -4.20
CA GLN A 85 -13.65 9.42 -4.28
C GLN A 85 -14.26 8.53 -5.37
N VAL A 86 -13.48 7.59 -5.90
CA VAL A 86 -14.00 6.55 -6.80
C VAL A 86 -14.73 5.49 -5.97
N ASP A 87 -15.91 5.05 -6.42
CA ASP A 87 -16.71 4.01 -5.79
C ASP A 87 -16.68 2.72 -6.63
N PRO A 88 -16.33 1.55 -6.05
CA PRO A 88 -15.81 1.33 -4.70
C PRO A 88 -14.29 1.54 -4.62
N GLN A 89 -13.84 2.37 -3.69
CA GLN A 89 -12.43 2.44 -3.30
C GLN A 89 -12.24 1.75 -1.96
N ALA A 90 -11.21 0.90 -1.87
CA ALA A 90 -10.89 0.22 -0.62
C ALA A 90 -10.57 1.26 0.46
N ALA A 91 -11.34 1.25 1.54
CA ALA A 91 -11.11 2.09 2.70
C ALA A 91 -10.50 1.25 3.83
N THR A 92 -9.51 1.82 4.52
CA THR A 92 -9.03 1.28 5.79
C THR A 92 -9.44 2.21 6.91
N LYS A 93 -9.93 1.66 8.01
CA LYS A 93 -10.24 2.41 9.23
C LYS A 93 -9.25 2.00 10.30
N GLY A 94 -8.62 2.98 10.94
CA GLY A 94 -7.77 2.72 12.10
C GLY A 94 -8.57 2.00 13.18
N PHE A 95 -8.06 0.86 13.66
CA PHE A 95 -8.69 0.11 14.76
C PHE A 95 -8.47 0.78 16.14
N ARG A 96 -7.57 1.78 16.22
CA ARG A 96 -7.29 2.56 17.41
C ARG A 96 -6.95 4.02 17.09
N PRO A 97 -7.11 4.95 18.04
CA PRO A 97 -6.64 6.34 17.88
C PRO A 97 -5.13 6.42 17.63
N ALA A 98 -4.70 7.45 16.89
CA ALA A 98 -3.29 7.73 16.71
C ALA A 98 -2.63 8.12 18.05
N GLY A 99 -1.48 7.52 18.34
CA GLY A 99 -0.65 7.90 19.50
C GLY A 99 0.24 9.11 19.21
N ALA A 100 0.92 9.61 20.25
CA ALA A 100 1.99 10.58 20.09
C ALA A 100 3.28 9.89 19.58
N PRO A 101 4.12 10.59 18.80
CA PRO A 101 5.42 10.05 18.39
C PRO A 101 6.30 9.70 19.60
N LEU A 102 6.84 8.47 19.61
CA LEU A 102 7.76 8.01 20.65
C LEU A 102 9.20 8.38 20.25
N ARG A 103 9.61 9.60 20.56
CA ARG A 103 10.93 10.14 20.18
C ARG A 103 12.05 9.33 20.82
N GLY A 104 13.08 9.00 20.04
CA GLY A 104 14.22 8.20 20.48
C GLY A 104 13.99 6.68 20.45
N ALA A 105 12.79 6.23 20.04
CA ALA A 105 12.55 4.81 19.81
C ALA A 105 13.16 4.34 18.49
N SER A 106 13.77 3.16 18.50
CA SER A 106 14.23 2.46 17.29
C SER A 106 13.67 1.05 17.28
N ILE A 107 13.00 0.64 16.20
CA ILE A 107 12.60 -0.76 16.01
C ILE A 107 13.86 -1.58 15.79
N THR A 108 14.03 -2.63 16.59
CA THR A 108 15.21 -3.50 16.58
C THR A 108 14.87 -4.95 16.19
N GLY A 109 13.59 -5.30 16.15
CA GLY A 109 13.16 -6.62 15.72
C GLY A 109 11.68 -6.67 15.38
N PHE A 110 11.34 -7.58 14.46
CA PHE A 110 9.97 -7.93 14.14
C PHE A 110 9.91 -9.42 13.82
N GLU A 111 9.06 -10.14 14.55
CA GLU A 111 8.90 -11.58 14.42
C GLU A 111 7.41 -11.93 14.25
N ARG A 112 7.13 -12.88 13.36
CA ARG A 112 5.81 -13.50 13.24
C ARG A 112 5.80 -14.75 14.12
N LEU A 113 5.01 -14.73 15.19
CA LEU A 113 4.87 -15.83 16.15
C LEU A 113 3.85 -16.89 15.70
N GLY A 114 2.92 -16.52 14.82
CA GLY A 114 1.89 -17.40 14.28
C GLY A 114 1.13 -16.76 13.11
N ASN A 115 0.02 -17.35 12.69
CA ASN A 115 -0.73 -16.85 11.53
C ASN A 115 -1.16 -15.38 11.69
N ASP A 116 -1.68 -15.04 12.87
CA ASP A 116 -2.19 -13.71 13.20
C ASP A 116 -1.46 -13.06 14.38
N SER A 117 -0.33 -13.63 14.82
CA SER A 117 0.38 -13.20 16.03
C SER A 117 1.81 -12.76 15.73
N TYR A 118 2.22 -11.65 16.34
CA TYR A 118 3.44 -10.94 16.02
C TYR A 118 4.12 -10.40 17.29
N ASN A 119 5.43 -10.19 17.21
CA ASN A 119 6.22 -9.53 18.23
C ASN A 119 7.08 -8.44 17.59
N LEU A 120 6.85 -7.19 17.98
CA LEU A 120 7.71 -6.07 17.63
C LEU A 120 8.60 -5.73 18.83
N THR A 121 9.90 -5.69 18.62
CA THR A 121 10.88 -5.24 19.63
C THR A 121 11.42 -3.88 19.25
N TYR A 122 11.49 -2.97 20.21
CA TYR A 122 12.09 -1.65 20.02
C TYR A 122 12.95 -1.26 21.22
N SER A 123 13.99 -0.46 20.97
CA SER A 123 14.78 0.19 22.01
C SER A 123 14.29 1.61 22.21
N LEU A 124 14.24 2.07 23.47
CA LEU A 124 14.01 3.46 23.84
C LEU A 124 14.95 3.81 25.01
N ASN A 125 15.77 4.84 24.84
CA ASN A 125 16.76 5.27 25.84
C ASN A 125 17.69 4.13 26.32
N GLY A 126 18.05 3.20 25.43
CA GLY A 126 18.91 2.06 25.73
C GLY A 126 18.21 0.84 26.34
N SER A 127 16.91 0.95 26.66
CA SER A 127 16.11 -0.15 27.20
C SER A 127 15.27 -0.83 26.12
N ASN A 128 15.07 -2.14 26.22
CA ASN A 128 14.31 -2.92 25.25
C ASN A 128 12.86 -3.14 25.70
N TYR A 129 11.93 -2.87 24.79
CA TYR A 129 10.49 -3.01 24.97
C TYR A 129 9.95 -3.96 23.91
N GLN A 130 8.80 -4.57 24.20
CA GLN A 130 8.10 -5.44 23.25
C GLN A 130 6.65 -5.02 23.08
N ILE A 131 6.12 -5.23 21.89
CA ILE A 131 4.69 -5.21 21.60
C ILE A 131 4.34 -6.56 21.00
N LYS A 132 3.73 -7.43 21.80
CA LYS A 132 3.14 -8.67 21.32
C LYS A 132 1.71 -8.40 20.93
N TYR A 133 1.29 -8.81 19.74
CA TYR A 133 -0.08 -8.58 19.33
C TYR A 133 -0.63 -9.70 18.46
N THR A 134 -1.94 -9.92 18.60
CA THR A 134 -2.74 -10.79 17.73
C THR A 134 -3.74 -9.94 16.96
N ALA A 135 -3.83 -10.13 15.65
CA ALA A 135 -4.63 -9.30 14.75
C ALA A 135 -5.48 -10.15 13.80
N THR A 136 -6.73 -10.41 14.17
CA THR A 136 -7.70 -11.13 13.34
C THR A 136 -8.51 -10.17 12.45
N LEU A 137 -9.45 -10.69 11.65
CA LEU A 137 -10.36 -9.87 10.85
C LEU A 137 -11.26 -8.98 11.71
N THR A 138 -11.56 -9.36 12.96
CA THR A 138 -12.49 -8.64 13.83
C THR A 138 -11.80 -7.93 14.99
N ASN A 139 -10.64 -8.43 15.44
CA ASN A 139 -10.04 -8.01 16.70
C ASN A 139 -8.54 -7.78 16.61
N VAL A 140 -8.05 -6.83 17.39
CA VAL A 140 -6.62 -6.65 17.65
C VAL A 140 -6.39 -6.59 19.15
N SER A 141 -5.60 -7.51 19.70
CA SER A 141 -5.14 -7.49 21.09
C SER A 141 -3.64 -7.18 21.11
N MET A 142 -3.22 -6.23 21.95
CA MET A 142 -1.84 -5.76 22.02
C MET A 142 -1.37 -5.74 23.46
N ASP A 143 -0.26 -6.41 23.74
CA ASP A 143 0.45 -6.42 25.01
C ASP A 143 1.73 -5.58 24.88
N PHE A 144 1.76 -4.45 25.56
CA PHE A 144 2.92 -3.58 25.67
C PHE A 144 3.74 -4.01 26.88
N ILE A 145 4.93 -4.54 26.65
CA ILE A 145 5.78 -5.17 27.66
C ILE A 145 6.99 -4.26 27.91
N ASN A 146 7.14 -3.82 29.15
CA ASN A 146 8.25 -3.01 29.63
C ASN A 146 9.50 -3.87 29.90
N PRO A 147 10.69 -3.25 30.04
CA PRO A 147 11.93 -3.95 30.35
C PRO A 147 11.89 -4.75 31.66
N ASP A 148 11.08 -4.31 32.63
CA ASP A 148 10.87 -4.98 33.92
C ASP A 148 9.86 -6.15 33.86
N GLY A 149 9.31 -6.42 32.67
CA GLY A 149 8.30 -7.45 32.44
C GLY A 149 6.86 -7.02 32.74
N SER A 150 6.65 -5.82 33.28
CA SER A 150 5.29 -5.30 33.47
C SER A 150 4.61 -5.10 32.11
N THR A 151 3.32 -5.44 32.05
CA THR A 151 2.57 -5.50 30.80
C THR A 151 1.30 -4.67 30.89
N LYS A 152 1.01 -3.91 29.83
CA LYS A 152 -0.28 -3.25 29.60
C LYS A 152 -0.95 -3.85 28.38
N THR A 153 -2.18 -4.34 28.53
CA THR A 153 -2.97 -4.90 27.43
C THR A 153 -4.00 -3.91 26.92
N GLU A 154 -4.13 -3.80 25.59
CA GLU A 154 -5.15 -3.03 24.90
C GLU A 154 -5.86 -3.92 23.86
N VAL A 155 -7.19 -3.91 23.85
CA VAL A 155 -8.01 -4.71 22.91
C VAL A 155 -8.91 -3.79 22.09
N TYR A 156 -8.92 -4.01 20.78
CA TYR A 156 -9.63 -3.22 19.79
C TYR A 156 -10.50 -4.10 18.89
N GLN A 157 -11.60 -3.53 18.43
CA GLN A 157 -12.48 -4.12 17.40
C GLN A 157 -12.22 -3.40 16.08
N ARG A 158 -12.07 -4.16 15.00
CA ARG A 158 -12.00 -3.63 13.63
C ARG A 158 -13.41 -3.23 13.18
N ARG A 159 -13.51 -2.12 12.45
CA ARG A 159 -14.77 -1.52 11.97
C ARG A 159 -14.84 -1.50 10.46
#